data_AF-W4VEG2-F1
#
_entry.id   AF-W4VEG2-F1
#
_cell.length_a   1.000
_cell.length_b   1.000
_cell.length_c   1.000
_cell.angle_alpha   90.00
_cell.angle_beta   90.00
_cell.angle_gamma   90.00
#
_symmetry.space_group_name_H-M   'P 1'
#
loop_
_entity.id
_entity.type
_entity.pdbx_description
1 polymer ?
#
loop_
_entity_poly.entity_id
_entity_poly.type
_entity_poly.pdbx_seq_one_letter_code
_entity_poly.pdbx_strand_id
1 'polypeptide(L)'
;MYIKNQLIQKKLVLHLMEKEEFELLSFSNTREEYLLWKKEKRKTDIVRVSLNQYDWKRDLASSVETFEKRAVQQLRLPFLQERISFHHMFICENQPVDDWEELISSSGRANKIDQSYIYIYGKDKEEIDRFYQQSNVSSSFLFSVPENLLELEYQIELLKQRITQLHKEAEKEILAMFSKGKPRYSYVLLAINILVFLFLEYAGGAPLIPKF
;
A
#
# COMPACT_ATOMS: atom_id res chain seq x y z
N MET A 1 4.10 19.64 19.18
CA MET A 1 2.79 19.00 18.98
C MET A 1 2.82 18.13 17.73
N TYR A 2 3.32 18.65 16.59
CA TYR A 2 3.74 17.86 15.40
C TYR A 2 4.59 16.59 15.64
N ILE A 3 5.61 16.63 16.51
CA ILE A 3 6.46 15.46 16.82
C ILE A 3 5.65 14.30 17.43
N LYS A 4 4.63 14.60 18.25
CA LYS A 4 3.75 13.57 18.82
C LYS A 4 2.94 12.88 17.73
N ASN A 5 2.40 13.64 16.77
CA ASN A 5 1.66 13.10 15.63
C ASN A 5 2.55 12.22 14.75
N GLN A 6 3.82 12.63 14.54
CA GLN A 6 4.80 11.81 13.82
C GLN A 6 5.06 10.47 14.52
N LEU A 7 5.12 10.46 15.86
CA LEU A 7 5.28 9.23 16.63
C LEU A 7 4.04 8.34 16.47
N ILE A 8 2.85 8.90 16.64
CA ILE A 8 1.57 8.16 16.52
C ILE A 8 1.44 7.55 15.12
N GLN A 9 1.70 8.33 14.07
CA GLN A 9 1.70 7.84 12.70
C GLN A 9 2.61 6.62 12.53
N LYS A 10 3.85 6.71 12.99
CA LYS A 10 4.83 5.63 12.79
C LYS A 10 4.51 4.40 13.63
N LYS A 11 4.01 4.59 14.86
CA LYS A 11 3.50 3.48 15.68
C LYS A 11 2.31 2.79 15.02
N LEU A 12 1.39 3.55 14.41
CA LEU A 12 0.24 2.99 13.69
C LEU A 12 0.70 2.20 12.46
N VAL A 13 1.55 2.79 11.63
CA VAL A 13 2.10 2.13 10.43
C VAL A 13 2.82 0.84 10.82
N LEU A 14 3.68 0.88 11.84
CA LEU A 14 4.41 -0.30 12.30
C LEU A 14 3.45 -1.38 12.83
N HIS A 15 2.44 -0.98 13.60
CA HIS A 15 1.43 -1.91 14.09
C HIS A 15 0.65 -2.58 12.94
N LEU A 16 0.23 -1.82 11.93
CA LEU A 16 -0.42 -2.37 10.74
C LEU A 16 0.48 -3.38 10.01
N MET A 17 1.77 -3.09 9.90
CA MET A 17 2.72 -3.99 9.25
C MET A 17 2.99 -5.27 10.05
N GLU A 18 3.24 -5.17 11.36
CA GLU A 18 3.69 -6.30 12.18
C GLU A 18 2.55 -7.14 12.76
N LYS A 19 1.38 -6.55 13.02
CA LYS A 19 0.25 -7.25 13.66
C LYS A 19 -0.85 -7.61 12.69
N GLU A 20 -1.09 -6.75 11.70
CA GLU A 20 -2.22 -6.89 10.80
C GLU A 20 -1.81 -7.30 9.38
N GLU A 21 -0.52 -7.60 9.17
CA GLU A 21 0.05 -8.11 7.92
C GLU A 21 -0.18 -7.16 6.73
N PHE A 22 -0.24 -5.87 6.98
CA PHE A 22 -0.24 -4.88 5.91
C PHE A 22 1.14 -4.74 5.29
N GLU A 23 1.21 -4.74 3.97
CA GLU A 23 2.43 -4.46 3.24
C GLU A 23 2.55 -2.98 2.95
N LEU A 24 3.76 -2.43 3.10
CA LEU A 24 4.05 -1.05 2.73
C LEU A 24 4.28 -0.96 1.22
N LEU A 25 3.41 -0.23 0.51
CA LEU A 25 3.53 0.01 -0.93
C LEU A 25 4.50 1.14 -1.25
N SER A 26 4.34 2.26 -0.55
CA SER A 26 5.17 3.45 -0.75
C SER A 26 5.05 4.42 0.42
N PHE A 27 5.96 5.38 0.48
CA PHE A 27 5.90 6.50 1.40
C PHE A 27 6.46 7.75 0.72
N SER A 28 6.02 8.93 1.16
CA SER A 28 6.52 10.20 0.61
C SER A 28 7.99 10.42 0.99
N ASN A 29 8.73 11.22 0.21
CA ASN A 29 10.13 11.57 0.52
C ASN A 29 10.27 12.22 1.90
N THR A 30 9.29 13.03 2.29
CA THR A 30 9.21 13.69 3.61
C THR A 30 8.74 12.75 4.72
N ARG A 31 8.30 11.53 4.39
CA ARG A 31 7.73 10.53 5.32
C ARG A 31 6.53 11.06 6.10
N GLU A 32 5.80 11.97 5.47
CA GLU A 32 4.54 12.53 5.97
C GLU A 32 3.35 11.68 5.55
N GLU A 33 3.52 10.84 4.52
CA GLU A 33 2.48 9.94 4.03
C GLU A 33 3.02 8.53 3.85
N TYR A 34 2.28 7.55 4.35
CA TYR A 34 2.53 6.13 4.15
C TYR A 34 1.32 5.51 3.47
N LEU A 35 1.59 4.64 2.48
CA LEU A 35 0.59 3.88 1.79
C LEU A 35 0.81 2.40 2.05
N LEU A 36 -0.18 1.79 2.69
CA LEU A 36 -0.20 0.37 2.97
C LEU A 36 -1.36 -0.28 2.24
N TRP A 37 -1.21 -1.57 1.95
CA TRP A 37 -2.28 -2.38 1.43
C TRP A 37 -2.32 -3.74 2.11
N LYS A 38 -3.50 -4.33 2.14
CA LYS A 38 -3.71 -5.72 2.52
C LYS A 38 -4.69 -6.32 1.53
N LYS A 39 -4.36 -7.49 1.04
CA LYS A 39 -5.23 -8.25 0.15
C LYS A 39 -5.82 -9.42 0.92
N GLU A 40 -7.13 -9.43 1.08
CA GLU A 40 -7.85 -10.52 1.70
C GLU A 40 -8.92 -11.07 0.72
N LYS A 41 -8.67 -12.28 0.20
CA LYS A 41 -9.55 -12.96 -0.77
C LYS A 41 -9.82 -12.10 -2.02
N ARG A 42 -11.01 -11.48 -2.10
CA ARG A 42 -11.48 -10.63 -3.21
C ARG A 42 -11.62 -9.15 -2.81
N LYS A 43 -11.14 -8.78 -1.62
CA LYS A 43 -11.13 -7.42 -1.13
C LYS A 43 -9.68 -6.96 -0.95
N THR A 44 -9.42 -5.73 -1.34
CA THR A 44 -8.14 -5.07 -1.15
C THR A 44 -8.38 -3.82 -0.33
N ASP A 45 -7.86 -3.80 0.90
CA ASP A 45 -7.93 -2.67 1.80
C ASP A 45 -6.66 -1.84 1.61
N ILE A 46 -6.83 -0.56 1.28
CA ILE A 46 -5.74 0.38 1.07
C ILE A 46 -5.81 1.44 2.16
N VAL A 47 -4.75 1.53 2.96
CA VAL A 47 -4.66 2.44 4.09
C VAL A 47 -3.64 3.54 3.78
N ARG A 48 -4.09 4.77 3.71
CA ARG A 48 -3.25 5.97 3.62
C ARG A 48 -3.15 6.58 5.00
N VAL A 49 -1.95 6.70 5.55
CA VAL A 49 -1.71 7.39 6.83
C VAL A 49 -0.92 8.67 6.58
N SER A 50 -1.54 9.84 6.81
CA SER A 50 -1.00 11.16 6.46
C SER A 50 -0.93 12.09 7.66
N LEU A 51 0.09 12.96 7.70
CA LEU A 51 0.21 14.07 8.66
C LEU A 51 -0.36 15.39 8.10
N ASN A 52 -0.86 15.38 6.86
CA ASN A 52 -1.38 16.59 6.23
C ASN A 52 -2.66 17.05 6.93
N GLN A 53 -2.76 18.36 7.14
CA GLN A 53 -3.96 19.02 7.65
C GLN A 53 -4.68 19.70 6.48
N TYR A 54 -6.01 19.67 6.52
CA TYR A 54 -6.87 20.38 5.57
C TYR A 54 -7.83 21.28 6.35
N ASP A 55 -7.84 22.55 6.01
CA ASP A 55 -8.67 23.54 6.72
C ASP A 55 -10.12 23.57 6.18
N TRP A 56 -10.33 23.11 4.94
CA TRP A 56 -11.63 23.11 4.26
C TRP A 56 -12.03 21.75 3.71
N LYS A 57 -13.33 21.44 3.78
CA LYS A 57 -13.94 20.20 3.27
C LYS A 57 -13.58 19.92 1.82
N ARG A 58 -13.59 20.95 0.96
CA ARG A 58 -13.33 20.81 -0.48
C ARG A 58 -11.91 20.29 -0.75
N ASP A 59 -10.94 20.78 0.00
CA ASP A 59 -9.54 20.44 -0.23
C ASP A 59 -9.24 19.02 0.26
N LEU A 60 -9.84 18.62 1.38
CA LEU A 60 -9.86 17.24 1.85
C LEU A 60 -10.48 16.30 0.79
N ALA A 61 -11.68 16.62 0.29
CA ALA A 61 -12.38 15.81 -0.71
C ALA A 61 -11.55 15.68 -2.01
N SER A 62 -10.97 16.79 -2.47
CA SER A 62 -10.12 16.81 -3.66
C SER A 62 -8.85 15.98 -3.49
N SER A 63 -8.21 16.06 -2.32
CA SER A 63 -7.03 15.25 -1.98
C SER A 63 -7.35 13.75 -2.00
N VAL A 64 -8.47 13.36 -1.36
CA VAL A 64 -8.94 11.97 -1.32
C VAL A 64 -9.23 11.46 -2.72
N GLU A 65 -10.03 12.18 -3.51
CA GLU A 65 -10.42 11.75 -4.86
C GLU A 65 -9.21 11.64 -5.80
N THR A 66 -8.29 12.60 -5.75
CA THR A 66 -7.09 12.61 -6.59
C THR A 66 -6.18 11.44 -6.22
N PHE A 67 -6.02 11.18 -4.93
CA PHE A 67 -5.24 10.06 -4.43
C PHE A 67 -5.83 8.72 -4.90
N GLU A 68 -7.13 8.50 -4.70
CA GLU A 68 -7.78 7.25 -5.07
C GLU A 68 -7.66 6.94 -6.55
N LYS A 69 -7.90 7.94 -7.41
CA LYS A 69 -7.72 7.80 -8.86
C LYS A 69 -6.29 7.39 -9.22
N ARG A 70 -5.29 8.04 -8.62
CA ARG A 70 -3.87 7.73 -8.84
C ARG A 70 -3.52 6.34 -8.32
N ALA A 71 -3.97 5.98 -7.12
CA ALA A 71 -3.70 4.69 -6.51
C ALA A 71 -4.26 3.55 -7.37
N VAL A 72 -5.52 3.65 -7.84
CA VAL A 72 -6.13 2.66 -8.73
C VAL A 72 -5.35 2.51 -10.05
N GLN A 73 -4.85 3.61 -10.61
CA GLN A 73 -4.03 3.58 -11.83
C GLN A 73 -2.66 2.92 -11.60
N GLN A 74 -2.02 3.21 -10.46
CA GLN A 74 -0.67 2.73 -10.14
C GLN A 74 -0.65 1.28 -9.68
N LEU A 75 -1.63 0.85 -8.87
CA LEU A 75 -1.61 -0.48 -8.27
C LEU A 75 -1.81 -1.61 -9.31
N ARG A 76 -2.18 -1.31 -10.57
CA ARG A 76 -2.35 -2.29 -11.68
C ARG A 76 -3.03 -3.60 -11.22
N LEU A 77 -3.99 -3.50 -10.29
CA LEU A 77 -4.64 -4.66 -9.69
C LEU A 77 -5.29 -5.52 -10.80
N PRO A 78 -5.15 -6.86 -10.74
CA PRO A 78 -5.67 -7.73 -11.77
C PRO A 78 -7.16 -7.49 -12.00
N PHE A 79 -7.51 -7.35 -13.28
CA PHE A 79 -8.63 -6.52 -13.75
C PHE A 79 -10.05 -7.03 -13.41
N LEU A 80 -10.22 -8.21 -12.81
CA LEU A 80 -11.50 -8.94 -12.93
C LEU A 80 -12.42 -8.99 -11.69
N GLN A 81 -11.99 -8.77 -10.45
CA GLN A 81 -12.91 -9.08 -9.33
C GLN A 81 -12.61 -8.45 -7.95
N GLU A 82 -11.60 -7.60 -7.83
CA GLU A 82 -11.22 -7.07 -6.52
C GLU A 82 -11.98 -5.78 -6.20
N ARG A 83 -12.70 -5.82 -5.09
CA ARG A 83 -13.33 -4.63 -4.49
C ARG A 83 -12.29 -3.91 -3.66
N ILE A 84 -12.09 -2.62 -3.94
CA ILE A 84 -11.11 -1.82 -3.22
C ILE A 84 -11.82 -0.98 -2.17
N SER A 85 -11.35 -1.06 -0.93
CA SER A 85 -11.76 -0.17 0.15
C SER A 85 -10.60 0.74 0.53
N PHE A 86 -10.82 2.05 0.50
CA PHE A 86 -9.85 3.04 0.91
C PHE A 86 -10.12 3.49 2.34
N HIS A 87 -9.05 3.59 3.13
CA HIS A 87 -9.06 4.12 4.49
C HIS A 87 -8.01 5.24 4.57
N HIS A 88 -8.47 6.48 4.68
CA HIS A 88 -7.63 7.67 4.78
C HIS A 88 -7.57 8.12 6.23
N MET A 89 -6.44 7.90 6.88
CA MET A 89 -6.15 8.28 8.25
C MET A 89 -5.31 9.56 8.27
N PHE A 90 -5.89 10.67 8.70
CA PHE A 90 -5.22 11.94 8.88
C PHE A 90 -4.91 12.14 10.36
N ILE A 91 -3.63 12.32 10.71
CA ILE A 91 -3.19 12.54 12.09
C ILE A 91 -2.81 14.02 12.21
N CYS A 92 -3.82 14.86 12.45
CA CYS A 92 -3.69 16.31 12.51
C CYS A 92 -4.44 16.88 13.73
N GLU A 93 -4.00 18.05 14.18
CA GLU A 93 -4.49 18.64 15.43
C GLU A 93 -5.90 19.22 15.28
N ASN A 94 -6.19 19.75 14.09
CA ASN A 94 -7.45 20.42 13.78
C ASN A 94 -8.19 19.67 12.67
N GLN A 95 -9.50 19.64 12.79
CA GLN A 95 -10.42 19.21 11.75
C GLN A 95 -10.76 20.40 10.83
N PRO A 96 -11.26 20.14 9.61
CA PRO A 96 -11.80 21.19 8.75
C PRO A 96 -12.87 22.02 9.46
N VAL A 97 -12.95 23.30 9.14
CA VAL A 97 -13.89 24.24 9.80
C VAL A 97 -15.33 24.06 9.31
N ASP A 98 -15.51 23.55 8.09
CA ASP A 98 -16.82 23.31 7.47
C ASP A 98 -17.35 21.90 7.78
N ASP A 99 -18.66 21.66 7.55
CA ASP A 99 -19.34 20.38 7.74
C ASP A 99 -18.78 19.25 6.85
N TRP A 100 -17.66 18.65 7.27
CA TRP A 100 -16.92 17.62 6.56
C TRP A 100 -17.39 16.20 6.87
N GLU A 101 -18.21 16.03 7.91
CA GLU A 101 -18.67 14.73 8.43
C GLU A 101 -19.38 13.87 7.39
N GLU A 102 -20.04 14.50 6.41
CA GLU A 102 -20.64 13.80 5.26
C GLU A 102 -19.61 13.02 4.41
N LEU A 103 -18.32 13.32 4.53
CA LEU A 103 -17.23 12.63 3.84
C LEU A 103 -16.67 11.44 4.62
N ILE A 104 -17.11 11.20 5.86
CA ILE A 104 -16.59 10.12 6.73
C ILE A 104 -16.70 8.75 6.05
N SER A 105 -17.81 8.51 5.37
CA SER A 105 -18.01 7.31 4.55
C SER A 105 -18.70 7.68 3.26
N SER A 106 -18.05 7.42 2.14
CA SER A 106 -18.65 7.59 0.82
C SER A 106 -18.51 6.32 -0.01
N SER A 107 -19.53 6.03 -0.82
CA SER A 107 -19.39 5.03 -1.88
C SER A 107 -18.38 5.55 -2.89
N GLY A 108 -17.44 4.69 -3.29
CA GLY A 108 -16.39 5.08 -4.22
C GLY A 108 -16.94 5.69 -5.52
N ARG A 109 -16.36 6.80 -5.97
CA ARG A 109 -16.80 7.48 -7.22
C ARG A 109 -16.41 6.75 -8.50
N ALA A 110 -15.64 5.67 -8.40
CA ALA A 110 -15.15 4.87 -9.53
C ALA A 110 -15.59 3.42 -9.41
N ASN A 111 -15.84 2.78 -10.55
CA ASN A 111 -16.47 1.45 -10.68
C ASN A 111 -15.73 0.28 -9.98
N LYS A 112 -14.52 0.50 -9.46
CA LYS A 112 -13.70 -0.49 -8.72
C LYS A 112 -13.58 -0.20 -7.22
N ILE A 113 -14.00 0.99 -6.79
CA ILE A 113 -13.91 1.45 -5.40
C ILE A 113 -15.26 1.16 -4.75
N ASP A 114 -15.27 0.25 -3.78
CA ASP A 114 -16.49 -0.10 -3.05
C ASP A 114 -16.79 1.00 -2.01
N GLN A 115 -15.79 1.29 -1.17
CA GLN A 115 -15.94 2.20 -0.03
C GLN A 115 -14.70 3.08 0.13
N SER A 116 -14.93 4.33 0.52
CA SER A 116 -13.91 5.27 0.93
C SER A 116 -14.26 5.82 2.30
N TYR A 117 -13.32 5.67 3.25
CA TYR A 117 -13.45 6.09 4.62
C TYR A 117 -12.41 7.14 4.96
N ILE A 118 -12.84 8.19 5.66
CA ILE A 118 -11.95 9.23 6.17
C ILE A 118 -11.99 9.19 7.70
N TYR A 119 -10.81 9.26 8.31
CA TYR A 119 -10.61 9.32 9.76
C TYR A 119 -9.68 10.48 10.07
N ILE A 120 -10.06 11.34 11.02
CA ILE A 120 -9.24 12.50 11.43
C ILE A 120 -8.91 12.36 12.92
N TYR A 121 -7.73 11.83 13.19
CA TYR A 121 -7.23 11.65 14.54
C TYR A 121 -6.57 12.94 15.05
N GLY A 122 -7.28 13.64 15.93
CA GLY A 122 -6.80 14.81 16.66
C GLY A 122 -6.75 14.57 18.16
N LYS A 123 -7.85 14.85 18.86
CA LYS A 123 -8.00 14.59 20.30
C LYS A 123 -8.80 13.34 20.63
N ASP A 124 -9.71 12.95 19.75
CA ASP A 124 -10.64 11.86 20.01
C ASP A 124 -10.08 10.52 19.56
N LYS A 125 -10.00 9.58 20.51
CA LYS A 125 -9.48 8.23 20.27
C LYS A 125 -10.44 7.35 19.44
N GLU A 126 -11.70 7.75 19.35
CA GLU A 126 -12.79 6.99 18.74
C GLU A 126 -12.58 6.74 17.23
N GLU A 127 -11.85 7.62 16.55
CA GLU A 127 -11.58 7.52 15.11
C GLU A 127 -10.71 6.30 14.76
N ILE A 128 -9.78 5.92 15.65
CA ILE A 128 -8.93 4.75 15.46
C ILE A 128 -9.72 3.47 15.72
N ASP A 129 -10.61 3.48 16.71
CA ASP A 129 -11.50 2.35 16.96
C ASP A 129 -12.49 2.16 15.79
N ARG A 130 -13.01 3.26 15.21
CA ARG A 130 -13.84 3.21 13.99
C ARG A 130 -13.06 2.62 12.82
N PHE A 131 -11.80 3.01 12.65
CA PHE A 131 -10.92 2.43 11.63
C PHE A 131 -10.76 0.92 11.83
N TYR A 132 -10.51 0.45 13.06
CA TYR A 132 -10.36 -0.98 13.33
C TYR A 132 -11.64 -1.78 13.05
N GLN A 133 -12.80 -1.26 13.42
CA GLN A 133 -14.09 -1.88 13.11
C GLN A 133 -14.34 -2.00 11.61
N GLN A 134 -13.95 -0.98 10.82
CA GLN A 134 -14.23 -0.94 9.38
C GLN A 134 -13.16 -1.64 8.52
N SER A 135 -11.92 -1.74 9.01
CA SER A 135 -10.80 -2.41 8.33
C SER A 135 -10.67 -3.89 8.65
N ASN A 136 -11.62 -4.47 9.40
CA ASN A 136 -11.63 -5.88 9.82
C ASN A 136 -10.34 -6.30 10.56
N VAL A 137 -9.76 -5.36 11.30
CA VAL A 137 -8.54 -5.54 12.08
C VAL A 137 -8.91 -6.02 13.48
N SER A 138 -8.18 -7.02 13.98
CA SER A 138 -8.58 -7.74 15.20
C SER A 138 -8.06 -7.11 16.50
N SER A 139 -7.12 -6.15 16.45
CA SER A 139 -6.45 -5.63 17.64
C SER A 139 -6.65 -4.12 17.84
N SER A 140 -7.16 -3.73 19.01
CA SER A 140 -7.22 -2.33 19.45
C SER A 140 -5.83 -1.88 19.90
N PHE A 141 -5.30 -0.82 19.29
CA PHE A 141 -4.00 -0.29 19.66
C PHE A 141 -4.11 0.97 20.51
N LEU A 142 -3.45 0.96 21.67
CA LEU A 142 -3.33 2.12 22.55
C LEU A 142 -1.95 2.76 22.38
N PHE A 143 -1.91 4.02 21.98
CA PHE A 143 -0.68 4.80 21.93
C PHE A 143 -0.30 5.28 23.33
N SER A 144 0.84 4.84 23.85
CA SER A 144 1.57 5.57 24.88
C SER A 144 2.52 6.58 24.22
N VAL A 145 2.45 7.84 24.63
CA VAL A 145 3.30 8.91 24.11
C VAL A 145 4.19 9.39 25.26
N PRO A 146 5.52 9.25 25.17
CA PRO A 146 6.43 9.80 26.17
C PRO A 146 6.29 11.33 26.26
N GLU A 147 6.48 11.89 27.44
CA GLU A 147 6.46 13.35 27.63
C GLU A 147 7.82 13.99 27.28
N ASN A 148 8.91 13.22 27.34
CA ASN A 148 10.25 13.72 27.09
C ASN A 148 10.52 13.86 25.57
N LEU A 149 10.94 15.07 25.17
CA LEU A 149 11.21 15.42 23.77
C LEU A 149 12.37 14.62 23.16
N LEU A 150 13.45 14.41 23.92
CA LEU A 150 14.62 13.68 23.44
C LEU A 150 14.29 12.20 23.19
N GLU A 151 13.48 11.64 24.09
CA GLU A 151 12.99 10.26 23.97
C GLU A 151 12.03 10.12 22.77
N LEU A 152 11.19 11.12 22.51
CA LEU A 152 10.31 11.17 21.34
C LEU A 152 11.11 11.12 20.03
N GLU A 153 12.12 11.97 19.88
CA GLU A 153 12.95 12.02 18.67
C GLU A 153 13.69 10.70 18.44
N TYR A 154 14.26 10.13 19.51
CA TYR A 154 14.92 8.84 19.44
C TYR A 154 13.97 7.71 19.01
N GLN A 155 12.77 7.64 19.62
CA GLN A 155 11.77 6.64 19.25
C GLN A 155 11.31 6.79 17.79
N ILE A 156 11.12 8.02 17.33
CA ILE A 156 10.73 8.29 15.94
C ILE A 156 11.80 7.75 14.98
N GLU A 157 13.08 7.97 15.27
CA GLU A 157 14.16 7.50 14.40
C GLU A 157 14.26 5.97 14.39
N LEU A 158 14.12 5.33 15.55
CA LEU A 158 14.05 3.86 15.63
C LEU A 158 12.89 3.30 14.81
N LEU A 159 11.70 3.88 14.93
CA LEU A 159 10.52 3.44 14.18
C LEU A 159 10.72 3.62 12.66
N LYS A 160 11.33 4.72 12.22
CA LYS A 160 11.65 4.92 10.78
C LYS A 160 12.60 3.83 10.27
N GLN A 161 13.63 3.51 11.04
CA GLN A 161 14.58 2.46 10.68
C GLN A 161 13.86 1.12 10.59
N ARG A 162 13.01 0.79 11.57
CA ARG A 162 12.24 -0.45 11.60
C ARG A 162 11.28 -0.58 10.42
N ILE A 163 10.49 0.45 10.10
CA ILE A 163 9.58 0.46 8.94
C ILE A 163 10.37 0.26 7.65
N THR A 164 11.50 0.95 7.50
CA THR A 164 12.36 0.84 6.31
C THR A 164 12.97 -0.56 6.19
N GLN A 165 13.35 -1.16 7.32
CA GLN A 165 13.87 -2.53 7.36
C GLN A 165 12.81 -3.54 6.93
N LEU A 166 11.61 -3.49 7.52
CA LEU A 166 10.51 -4.40 7.18
C LEU A 166 10.14 -4.31 5.69
N HIS A 167 10.10 -3.09 5.14
CA HIS A 167 9.85 -2.90 3.72
C HIS A 167 10.93 -3.55 2.83
N LYS A 168 12.22 -3.36 3.17
CA LYS A 168 13.32 -3.99 2.43
C LYS A 168 13.35 -5.52 2.59
N GLU A 169 12.95 -6.03 3.74
CA GLU A 169 12.83 -7.48 3.97
C GLU A 169 11.73 -8.07 3.09
N ALA A 170 10.56 -7.44 3.04
CA ALA A 170 9.47 -7.84 2.14
C ALA A 170 9.90 -7.83 0.66
N GLU A 171 10.59 -6.77 0.20
CA GLU A 171 11.13 -6.72 -1.17
C GLU A 171 12.11 -7.86 -1.46
N LYS A 172 13.00 -8.15 -0.51
CA LYS A 172 13.97 -9.25 -0.66
C LYS A 172 13.29 -10.62 -0.69
N GLU A 173 12.25 -10.83 0.11
CA GLU A 173 11.48 -12.06 0.09
C GLU A 173 10.78 -12.28 -1.25
N ILE A 174 10.16 -11.23 -1.80
CA ILE A 174 9.57 -11.25 -3.13
C ILE A 174 10.64 -11.63 -4.18
N LEU A 175 11.79 -10.95 -4.19
CA LEU A 175 12.89 -11.27 -5.11
C LEU A 175 13.45 -12.68 -4.91
N ALA A 176 13.51 -13.17 -3.67
CA ALA A 176 13.95 -14.53 -3.35
C ALA A 176 12.97 -15.58 -3.87
N MET A 177 11.66 -15.33 -3.83
CA MET A 177 10.65 -16.21 -4.42
C MET A 177 10.78 -16.26 -5.95
N PHE A 178 10.94 -15.11 -6.61
CA PHE A 178 11.14 -15.05 -8.06
C PHE A 178 12.45 -15.72 -8.51
N SER A 179 13.55 -15.53 -7.77
CA SER A 179 14.85 -16.13 -8.12
C SER A 179 14.95 -17.64 -7.85
N LYS A 180 14.17 -18.19 -6.91
CA LYS A 180 14.09 -19.64 -6.66
C LYS A 180 13.30 -20.42 -7.72
N GLY A 181 12.51 -19.74 -8.55
CA GLY A 181 11.82 -20.32 -9.69
C GLY A 181 12.80 -20.67 -10.83
N LYS A 182 13.61 -21.73 -10.67
CA LYS A 182 14.41 -22.25 -11.79
C LYS A 182 13.47 -22.56 -12.96
N PRO A 183 13.68 -22.01 -14.16
CA PRO A 183 12.76 -22.16 -15.28
C PRO A 183 12.91 -23.54 -15.96
N ARG A 184 12.69 -24.62 -15.20
CA ARG A 184 12.85 -26.02 -15.65
C ARG A 184 12.01 -26.29 -16.91
N TYR A 185 10.78 -25.78 -16.96
CA TYR A 185 9.91 -25.92 -18.12
C TYR A 185 10.37 -25.09 -19.32
N SER A 186 10.97 -23.92 -19.12
CA SER A 186 11.49 -23.10 -20.23
C SER A 186 12.64 -23.81 -20.95
N TYR A 187 13.50 -24.54 -20.23
CA TYR A 187 14.55 -25.35 -20.87
C TYR A 187 13.98 -26.52 -21.67
N VAL A 188 12.91 -27.16 -21.19
CA VAL A 188 12.22 -28.23 -21.94
C VAL A 188 11.60 -27.67 -23.23
N LEU A 189 10.92 -26.52 -23.14
CA LEU A 189 10.36 -25.85 -24.31
C LEU A 189 11.44 -25.42 -25.31
N LEU A 190 12.56 -24.87 -24.82
CA LEU A 190 13.70 -24.49 -25.65
C LEU A 190 14.28 -25.72 -26.36
N ALA A 191 14.45 -26.84 -25.67
CA ALA A 191 14.95 -28.08 -26.25
C ALA A 191 14.01 -28.61 -27.34
N ILE A 192 12.69 -28.56 -27.13
CA ILE A 192 11.70 -28.94 -28.15
C ILE A 192 11.81 -28.04 -29.39
N ASN A 193 11.94 -26.72 -29.22
CA ASN A 193 12.11 -25.80 -30.34
C ASN A 193 13.38 -26.11 -31.16
N ILE A 194 14.49 -26.40 -30.47
CA ILE A 194 15.75 -26.80 -31.12
C ILE A 194 15.57 -28.12 -31.88
N LEU A 195 14.90 -29.11 -31.29
CA LEU A 195 14.64 -30.38 -31.95
C LEU A 195 13.75 -30.23 -33.19
N VAL A 196 12.72 -29.38 -33.13
CA VAL A 196 11.87 -29.07 -34.30
C VAL A 196 12.67 -28.39 -35.40
N PHE A 197 13.55 -27.46 -35.04
CA PHE A 197 14.45 -26.80 -36.00
C PHE A 197 15.38 -27.80 -36.70
N LEU A 198 16.03 -28.68 -35.93
CA LEU A 198 16.89 -29.73 -36.47
C LEU A 198 16.09 -30.70 -37.36
N PHE A 199 14.88 -31.08 -36.95
CA PHE A 199 14.04 -31.97 -37.76
C PHE A 199 13.66 -31.34 -39.10
N LEU A 200 13.33 -30.04 -39.12
CA LEU A 200 13.08 -29.29 -40.35
C LEU A 200 14.31 -29.21 -41.25
N GLU A 201 15.49 -29.01 -40.67
CA GLU A 201 16.74 -28.94 -41.43
C GLU A 201 17.14 -30.30 -42.05
N TYR A 202 16.92 -31.41 -41.33
CA TYR A 202 17.15 -32.75 -41.86
C TYR A 202 16.09 -33.21 -42.87
N ALA A 203 14.81 -32.84 -42.70
CA ALA A 203 13.73 -33.19 -43.62
C ALA A 203 13.69 -32.29 -44.87
N GLY A 204 14.19 -31.06 -44.77
CA GLY A 204 14.23 -30.05 -45.84
C GLY A 204 15.57 -29.93 -46.54
N GLY A 205 16.23 -31.05 -46.85
CA GLY A 205 17.60 -31.13 -47.41
C GLY A 205 17.83 -30.53 -48.81
N ALA A 206 17.50 -29.26 -49.03
CA ALA A 206 17.99 -28.48 -50.17
C ALA A 206 18.28 -27.03 -49.74
N PRO A 207 19.54 -26.55 -49.85
CA PRO A 207 19.86 -25.17 -49.56
C PRO A 207 19.32 -24.28 -50.69
N LEU A 208 18.22 -23.57 -50.44
CA LEU A 208 17.82 -22.41 -51.23
C LEU A 208 18.75 -21.23 -50.90
N ILE A 209 20.01 -21.35 -51.34
CA ILE A 209 20.92 -20.22 -51.47
C ILE A 209 20.67 -19.64 -52.87
N PRO A 210 20.06 -18.46 -53.01
CA PRO A 210 20.05 -17.79 -54.29
C PRO A 210 21.48 -17.32 -54.58
N LYS A 211 22.11 -17.89 -55.62
CA LYS A 211 23.28 -17.27 -56.23
C LYS A 211 22.78 -16.08 -57.07
N PHE A 212 23.49 -14.97 -56.89
CA PHE A 212 23.37 -13.65 -57.53
C PHE A 212 22.78 -13.62 -58.95
#